data_AF-A0A8T7FXM5-F1
#
_entry.id   AF-A0A8T7FXM5-F1
#
_cell.length_a   1.000
_cell.length_b   1.000
_cell.length_c   1.000
_cell.angle_alpha   90.00
_cell.angle_beta   90.00
_cell.angle_gamma   90.00
#
_symmetry.space_group_name_H-M   'P 1'
#
loop_
_entity.id
_entity.type
_entity.pdbx_description
1 polymer ?
#
loop_
_entity_poly.entity_id
_entity_poly.type
_entity_poly.pdbx_seq_one_letter_code
_entity_poly.pdbx_strand_id
1 'polypeptide(L)'
;MKPVVQKFLPFSVLILFSVIMGTAFLWAVSMSSVGLREGEVCARHYKGTVKGTFFSRGEWHHYVDVGVDVRYPENYQWRVLRSPPTQSSIWHRYFSQYKVRIAYRWPSNWWDPFVVSQWEICRLER
;
A
#
# COMPACT_ATOMS: atom_id res chain seq x y z
N MET A 1 4.09 -57.07 -27.19
CA MET A 1 3.30 -55.96 -26.60
C MET A 1 4.20 -55.20 -25.64
N LYS A 2 4.39 -53.89 -25.82
CA LYS A 2 5.23 -53.05 -24.92
C LYS A 2 4.33 -52.39 -23.86
N PRO A 3 4.70 -52.40 -22.56
CA PRO A 3 3.93 -51.69 -21.56
C PRO A 3 4.15 -50.18 -21.72
N VAL A 4 3.06 -49.44 -21.83
CA VAL A 4 3.04 -47.98 -21.75
C VAL A 4 3.10 -47.62 -20.26
N VAL A 5 4.26 -47.16 -19.80
CA VAL A 5 4.44 -46.64 -18.44
C VAL A 5 3.82 -45.25 -18.38
N GLN A 6 2.58 -45.18 -17.90
CA GLN A 6 1.88 -43.92 -17.65
C GLN A 6 2.48 -43.26 -16.40
N LYS A 7 3.31 -42.23 -16.59
CA LYS A 7 3.91 -41.45 -15.50
C LYS A 7 2.85 -40.57 -14.86
N PHE A 8 2.27 -41.04 -13.75
CA PHE A 8 1.45 -40.22 -12.88
C PHE A 8 2.37 -39.21 -12.17
N LEU A 9 2.30 -37.94 -12.56
CA LEU A 9 2.76 -36.86 -11.69
C LEU A 9 1.86 -36.87 -10.45
N PRO A 10 2.39 -37.08 -9.24
CA PRO A 10 1.56 -37.28 -8.07
C PRO A 10 0.88 -35.95 -7.72
N PHE A 11 -0.44 -36.01 -7.59
CA PHE A 11 -1.33 -34.89 -7.23
C PHE A 11 -0.83 -34.09 -6.00
N SER A 12 -0.04 -34.72 -5.13
CA SER A 12 0.63 -34.10 -3.99
C SER A 12 1.64 -33.00 -4.36
N VAL A 13 2.32 -33.09 -5.51
CA VAL A 13 3.28 -32.06 -5.97
C VAL A 13 2.56 -30.78 -6.40
N LEU A 14 1.40 -30.90 -7.04
CA LEU A 14 0.57 -29.76 -7.45
C LEU A 14 -0.02 -29.00 -6.24
N ILE A 15 -0.48 -29.73 -5.23
CA ILE A 15 -0.98 -29.12 -3.98
C ILE A 15 0.15 -28.39 -3.26
N LEU A 16 1.32 -29.02 -3.14
CA LEU A 16 2.47 -28.41 -2.46
C LEU A 16 2.92 -27.11 -3.14
N PHE A 17 2.97 -27.10 -4.48
CA PHE A 17 3.28 -25.88 -5.25
C PHE A 17 2.24 -24.76 -5.03
N SER A 18 0.96 -25.11 -4.98
CA SER A 18 -0.14 -24.16 -4.77
C SER A 18 -0.08 -23.53 -3.37
N VAL A 19 0.21 -24.33 -2.35
CA VAL A 19 0.38 -23.85 -0.97
C VAL A 19 1.61 -22.95 -0.85
N ILE A 20 2.74 -23.33 -1.45
CA ILE A 20 3.98 -22.52 -1.41
C ILE A 20 3.80 -21.17 -2.13
N MET A 21 3.14 -21.16 -3.29
CA MET A 21 2.81 -19.90 -3.98
C MET A 21 1.81 -19.05 -3.19
N GLY A 22 0.79 -19.67 -2.60
CA GLY A 22 -0.21 -18.99 -1.78
C GLY A 22 0.40 -18.34 -0.54
N THR A 23 1.30 -19.05 0.16
CA THR A 23 2.00 -18.49 1.32
C THR A 23 2.97 -17.38 0.90
N ALA A 24 3.76 -17.56 -0.15
CA ALA A 24 4.68 -16.51 -0.64
C ALA A 24 3.95 -15.21 -1.04
N PHE A 25 2.76 -15.32 -1.66
CA PHE A 25 1.91 -14.17 -1.96
C PHE A 25 1.41 -13.47 -0.68
N LEU A 26 1.03 -14.20 0.36
CA LEU A 26 0.59 -13.64 1.64
C LEU A 26 1.74 -12.92 2.38
N TRP A 27 2.97 -13.43 2.29
CA TRP A 27 4.15 -12.76 2.88
C TRP A 27 4.54 -11.47 2.13
N ALA A 28 4.31 -11.40 0.81
CA ALA A 28 4.56 -10.20 0.01
C ALA A 28 3.62 -9.02 0.33
N VAL A 29 2.47 -9.25 0.98
CA VAL A 29 1.54 -8.18 1.43
C VAL A 29 1.77 -7.80 2.90
N SER A 30 2.96 -8.08 3.45
CA SER A 30 3.34 -7.62 4.78
C SER A 30 3.28 -6.09 4.86
N MET A 31 2.27 -5.57 5.56
CA MET A 31 2.06 -4.14 5.71
C MET A 31 3.28 -3.49 6.38
N SER A 32 3.90 -2.54 5.69
CA SER A 32 4.95 -1.72 6.29
C SER A 32 4.31 -0.59 7.07
N SER A 33 4.17 -0.78 8.39
CA SER A 33 3.90 0.34 9.29
C SER A 33 5.15 1.21 9.32
N VAL A 34 5.10 2.39 8.70
CA VAL A 34 6.20 3.36 8.76
C VAL A 34 6.32 3.96 10.17
N GLY A 35 5.26 3.84 10.97
CA GLY A 35 5.22 4.19 12.39
C GLY A 35 5.50 5.66 12.69
N LEU A 36 5.43 6.00 13.97
CA LEU A 36 6.00 7.24 14.51
C LEU A 36 7.52 7.03 14.71
N ARG A 37 8.32 8.08 14.50
CA ARG A 37 9.72 8.07 14.94
C ARG A 37 9.80 8.24 16.47
N GLU A 38 10.95 7.94 17.03
CA GLU A 38 11.21 8.22 18.45
C GLU A 38 11.01 9.72 18.74
N GLY A 39 10.23 10.02 19.78
CA GLY A 39 9.86 11.39 20.16
C GLY A 39 8.67 11.99 19.40
N GLU A 40 8.15 11.34 18.35
CA GLU A 40 6.92 11.79 17.67
C GLU A 40 5.68 11.32 18.43
N VAL A 41 4.75 12.23 18.74
CA VAL A 41 3.44 11.90 19.35
C VAL A 41 2.32 12.19 18.36
N CYS A 42 1.38 11.25 18.24
CA CYS A 42 0.24 11.44 17.35
C CYS A 42 -0.88 12.24 18.01
N ALA A 43 -1.10 13.47 17.53
CA ALA A 43 -2.21 14.31 17.97
C ALA A 43 -3.55 13.78 17.44
N ARG A 44 -3.58 13.31 16.19
CA ARG A 44 -4.82 12.84 15.54
C ARG A 44 -4.56 11.92 14.37
N HIS A 45 -5.35 10.85 14.29
CA HIS A 45 -5.33 9.86 13.23
C HIS A 45 -6.38 10.17 12.16
N TYR A 46 -6.03 9.92 10.89
CA TYR A 46 -6.92 10.08 9.75
C TYR A 46 -6.79 8.90 8.80
N LYS A 47 -7.91 8.43 8.26
CA LYS A 47 -8.00 7.27 7.37
C LYS A 47 -8.12 7.69 5.91
N GLY A 48 -7.65 6.82 5.01
CA GLY A 48 -7.93 6.95 3.58
C GLY A 48 -9.43 7.04 3.30
N THR A 49 -9.81 7.90 2.36
CA THR A 49 -11.20 8.16 1.97
C THR A 49 -11.48 7.78 0.52
N VAL A 50 -10.55 8.07 -0.39
CA VAL A 50 -10.69 7.81 -1.82
C VAL A 50 -9.38 7.22 -2.33
N LYS A 51 -9.47 6.29 -3.28
CA LYS A 51 -8.31 5.72 -3.99
C LYS A 51 -8.49 5.90 -5.49
N GLY A 52 -7.40 6.10 -6.22
CA GLY A 52 -7.43 6.19 -7.68
C GLY A 52 -6.06 6.24 -8.32
N THR A 53 -6.02 6.66 -9.58
CA THR A 53 -4.79 6.89 -10.34
C THR A 53 -4.77 8.29 -10.96
N PHE A 54 -3.59 8.85 -11.14
CA PHE A 54 -3.40 10.11 -11.88
C PHE A 54 -2.12 10.06 -12.70
N PHE A 55 -2.11 10.76 -13.83
CA PHE A 55 -0.92 10.88 -14.69
C PHE A 55 -0.13 12.13 -14.32
N SER A 56 1.18 11.99 -14.06
CA SER A 56 2.05 13.12 -13.70
C SER A 56 3.51 12.79 -14.03
N ARG A 57 4.26 13.76 -14.54
CA ARG A 57 5.69 13.62 -14.91
C ARG A 57 5.97 12.43 -15.85
N GLY A 58 5.03 12.15 -16.77
CA GLY A 58 5.20 11.09 -17.77
C GLY A 58 4.88 9.67 -17.28
N GLU A 59 4.41 9.49 -16.05
CA GLU A 59 4.04 8.17 -15.52
C GLU A 59 2.70 8.20 -14.76
N TRP A 60 2.05 7.04 -14.67
CA TRP A 60 0.85 6.84 -13.88
C TRP A 60 1.21 6.57 -12.42
N HIS A 61 0.51 7.25 -11.51
CA HIS A 61 0.69 7.16 -10.07
C HIS A 61 -0.60 6.70 -9.43
N HIS A 62 -0.48 5.83 -8.43
CA HIS A 62 -1.60 5.47 -7.59
C HIS A 62 -1.68 6.45 -6.42
N TYR A 63 -2.89 6.70 -5.92
CA TYR A 63 -3.06 7.60 -4.79
C TYR A 63 -4.17 7.18 -3.85
N VAL A 64 -4.04 7.66 -2.60
CA VAL A 64 -5.10 7.70 -1.61
C VAL A 64 -5.26 9.12 -1.08
N ASP A 65 -6.49 9.64 -1.13
CA ASP A 65 -6.85 10.90 -0.51
C ASP A 65 -7.31 10.66 0.93
N VAL A 66 -6.83 11.51 1.84
CA VAL A 66 -7.25 11.57 3.24
C VAL A 66 -7.95 12.89 3.47
N GLY A 67 -9.17 12.84 4.03
CA GLY A 67 -9.92 14.03 4.42
C GLY A 67 -9.39 14.60 5.72
N VAL A 68 -8.75 15.77 5.64
CA VAL A 68 -8.13 16.43 6.79
C VAL A 68 -8.04 17.93 6.55
N ASP A 69 -8.34 18.72 7.59
CA ASP A 69 -8.19 20.17 7.53
C ASP A 69 -6.70 20.55 7.45
N VAL A 70 -6.31 21.03 6.27
CA VAL A 70 -4.95 21.49 5.94
C VAL A 70 -4.99 22.95 5.50
N ARG A 71 -5.91 23.76 6.04
CA ARG A 71 -5.97 25.21 5.78
C ARG A 71 -4.68 25.95 6.18
N TYR A 72 -3.89 25.37 7.08
CA TYR A 72 -2.61 25.90 7.56
C TYR A 72 -1.53 24.80 7.52
N PRO A 73 -1.10 24.35 6.33
CA PRO A 73 -0.24 23.17 6.19
C PRO A 73 1.12 23.34 6.87
N GLU A 74 1.65 24.57 6.93
CA GLU A 74 2.88 24.92 7.64
C GLU A 74 2.80 24.66 9.14
N ASN A 75 1.60 24.64 9.71
CA ASN A 75 1.38 24.43 11.14
C ASN A 75 1.35 22.95 11.55
N TYR A 76 1.31 22.03 10.58
CA TYR A 76 1.10 20.62 10.83
C TYR A 76 2.23 19.78 10.23
N GLN A 77 2.76 18.86 11.03
CA GLN A 77 3.61 17.79 10.52
C GLN A 77 2.78 16.52 10.36
N TRP A 78 2.96 15.83 9.23
CA TRP A 78 2.18 14.67 8.85
C TRP A 78 3.06 13.44 8.71
N ARG A 79 2.61 12.33 9.29
CA ARG A 79 3.29 11.04 9.23
C ARG A 79 2.36 10.00 8.63
N VAL A 80 2.84 9.23 7.65
CA VAL A 80 2.13 8.01 7.23
C VAL A 80 2.39 6.96 8.30
N LEU A 81 1.35 6.49 8.97
CA LEU A 81 1.49 5.45 9.99
C LEU A 81 1.39 4.06 9.37
N ARG A 82 0.42 3.89 8.47
CA ARG A 82 0.16 2.62 7.81
C ARG A 82 0.05 2.84 6.31
N SER A 83 0.92 2.16 5.59
CA SER A 83 0.86 2.01 4.14
C SER A 83 1.19 0.56 3.79
N PRO A 84 0.80 0.10 2.62
CA PRO A 84 1.31 -1.14 2.09
C PRO A 84 2.84 -1.08 1.89
N PRO A 85 3.52 -2.24 1.77
CA PRO A 85 4.95 -2.28 1.52
C PRO A 85 5.27 -1.71 0.14
N THR A 86 5.57 -0.43 0.07
CA THR A 86 6.14 0.21 -1.12
C THR A 86 7.52 0.70 -0.76
N GLN A 87 8.54 -0.09 -1.10
CA GLN A 87 9.93 0.11 -0.66
C GLN A 87 10.61 1.38 -1.19
N SER A 88 10.00 2.13 -2.12
CA SER A 88 10.78 3.13 -2.85
C SER A 88 10.11 4.46 -3.16
N SER A 89 8.80 4.67 -3.06
CA SER A 89 8.23 5.99 -3.39
C SER A 89 6.83 6.22 -2.79
N ILE A 90 6.77 6.68 -1.53
CA ILE A 90 5.56 7.33 -0.98
C ILE A 90 5.85 8.81 -0.87
N TRP A 91 4.98 9.66 -1.41
CA TRP A 91 5.05 11.10 -1.17
C TRP A 91 3.66 11.67 -0.93
N HIS A 92 3.59 12.75 -0.18
CA HIS A 92 2.36 13.46 0.08
C HIS A 92 2.29 14.73 -0.77
N ARG A 93 1.07 15.12 -1.16
CA ARG A 93 0.76 16.38 -1.81
C ARG A 93 -0.55 16.93 -1.25
N TYR A 94 -0.59 18.22 -0.95
CA TYR A 94 -1.85 18.89 -0.64
C TYR A 94 -2.67 19.01 -1.94
N PHE A 95 -3.84 18.36 -1.96
CA PHE A 95 -4.73 18.38 -3.12
C PHE A 95 -5.75 19.51 -3.01
N SER A 96 -6.22 19.80 -1.79
CA SER A 96 -7.08 20.93 -1.46
C SER A 96 -6.84 21.35 -0.02
N GLN A 97 -7.46 22.45 0.43
CA GLN A 97 -7.45 22.89 1.83
C GLN A 97 -8.04 21.88 2.83
N TYR A 98 -8.70 20.81 2.36
CA TYR A 98 -9.32 19.77 3.18
C TYR A 98 -8.85 18.35 2.85
N LYS A 99 -7.82 18.19 2.01
CA LYS A 99 -7.36 16.86 1.57
C LYS A 99 -5.86 16.79 1.39
N VAL A 100 -5.27 15.76 1.99
CA VAL A 100 -3.90 15.30 1.68
C VAL A 100 -4.02 14.12 0.72
N ARG A 101 -3.32 14.19 -0.41
CA ARG A 101 -3.15 13.08 -1.34
C ARG A 101 -1.82 12.40 -1.06
N ILE A 102 -1.87 11.12 -0.74
CA ILE A 102 -0.70 10.26 -0.60
C ILE A 102 -0.57 9.51 -1.93
N ALA A 103 0.50 9.79 -2.66
CA ALA A 103 0.80 9.09 -3.90
C ALA A 103 1.87 8.04 -3.66
N TYR A 104 1.74 6.92 -4.36
CA TYR A 104 2.67 5.81 -4.28
C TYR A 104 2.87 5.16 -5.63
N ARG A 105 4.04 4.55 -5.78
CA ARG A 105 4.40 3.82 -7.01
C ARG A 105 3.82 2.42 -6.98
N TRP A 106 2.99 2.12 -7.97
CA TRP A 106 2.49 0.78 -8.28
C TRP A 106 2.33 0.65 -9.80
N PRO A 107 2.59 -0.51 -10.42
CA PRO A 107 2.41 -0.66 -11.86
C PRO A 107 0.96 -0.40 -12.27
N SER A 108 0.75 0.60 -13.13
CA SER A 108 -0.60 1.03 -13.55
C SER A 108 -1.40 -0.03 -14.32
N ASN A 109 -0.70 -1.02 -14.87
CA ASN A 109 -1.29 -2.16 -15.57
C ASN A 109 -1.58 -3.36 -14.64
N TRP A 110 -1.28 -3.26 -13.35
CA TRP A 110 -1.55 -4.32 -12.37
C TRP A 110 -2.74 -3.94 -11.52
N TRP A 111 -3.53 -4.94 -11.12
CA TRP A 111 -4.55 -4.73 -10.10
C TRP A 111 -3.88 -4.21 -8.83
N ASP A 112 -4.44 -3.15 -8.26
CA ASP A 112 -3.88 -2.51 -7.07
C ASP A 112 -4.46 -3.16 -5.80
N PRO A 113 -3.67 -3.99 -5.08
CA PRO A 113 -4.15 -4.80 -3.98
C PRO A 113 -4.39 -4.00 -2.69
N PHE A 114 -4.06 -2.72 -2.69
CA PHE A 114 -3.99 -1.93 -1.47
C PHE A 114 -5.28 -1.17 -1.20
N VAL A 115 -6.17 -1.74 -0.42
CA VAL A 115 -7.49 -1.14 -0.16
C VAL A 115 -7.38 0.17 0.63
N VAL A 116 -8.31 1.09 0.41
CA VAL A 116 -8.30 2.43 1.02
C VAL A 116 -8.23 2.41 2.57
N SER A 117 -8.86 1.42 3.21
CA SER A 117 -8.90 1.25 4.68
C SER A 117 -7.56 0.90 5.31
N GLN A 118 -6.59 0.48 4.51
CA GLN A 118 -5.23 0.18 4.96
C GLN A 118 -4.37 1.43 5.14
N TRP A 119 -4.80 2.58 4.62
CA TRP A 119 -4.05 3.82 4.66
C TRP A 119 -4.42 4.66 5.86
N GLU A 120 -3.39 5.12 6.57
CA GLU A 120 -3.55 5.95 7.76
C GLU A 120 -2.42 6.96 7.87
N ILE A 121 -2.79 8.19 8.16
CA ILE A 121 -1.84 9.26 8.50
C ILE A 121 -2.13 9.80 9.89
N CYS A 122 -1.10 10.40 10.45
CA CYS A 122 -1.11 11.05 11.73
C CYS A 122 -0.70 12.52 11.59
N ARG A 123 -1.41 13.40 12.30
CA ARG A 123 -0.92 14.74 12.63
C ARG A 123 -0.05 14.66 13.88
N LEU A 124 1.19 15.10 13.82
CA LEU A 124 2.07 15.11 14.97
C LEU A 124 1.74 16.26 15.93
N GLU A 125 1.96 16.05 17.23
CA GLU A 125 2.04 17.12 18.22
C GLU A 125 3.34 17.91 18.01
N ARG A 126 3.28 19.23 18.23
CA ARG A 126 4.45 20.11 18.13
C ARG A 126 5.12 20.26 19.49
#